data_AF-A0A430KVX1-F1
#
_entry.id   AF-A0A430KVX1-F1
#
_cell.length_a   1.000
_cell.length_b   1.000
_cell.length_c   1.000
_cell.angle_alpha   90.00
_cell.angle_beta   90.00
_cell.angle_gamma   90.00
#
_symmetry.space_group_name_H-M   'P 1'
#
loop_
_entity.id
_entity.type
_entity.pdbx_description
1 polymer ?
#
loop_
_entity_poly.entity_id
_entity_poly.type
_entity_poly.pdbx_seq_one_letter_code
_entity_poly.pdbx_strand_id
1 'polypeptide(L)' 'MSIIYLLIPIAIILASIAIWGFFWSVNSGQLDDLESPAHSILYDDDEDLIPDEAKIHKPAHTPTDKPQ' A
#
# COMPACT_ATOMS: atom_id res chain seq x y z
N MET A 1 48.12 2.72 -6.15
CA MET A 1 47.28 2.60 -4.94
C MET A 1 46.58 3.92 -4.63
N SER A 2 45.76 4.41 -5.57
CA SER A 2 45.10 5.73 -5.49
C SER A 2 43.59 5.66 -5.71
N ILE A 3 43.10 4.57 -6.31
CA ILE A 3 41.67 4.36 -6.59
C ILE A 3 40.81 4.34 -5.33
N ILE A 4 41.40 3.98 -4.18
CA ILE A 4 40.69 3.95 -2.90
C ILE A 4 40.19 5.33 -2.48
N TYR A 5 40.92 6.40 -2.85
CA TYR A 5 40.50 7.78 -2.60
C TYR A 5 39.29 8.20 -3.44
N LEU A 6 39.04 7.51 -4.56
CA LEU A 6 37.84 7.69 -5.38
C LEU A 6 36.69 6.81 -4.90
N LEU A 7 36.97 5.56 -4.51
CA LEU A 7 35.94 4.59 -4.13
C LEU A 7 35.30 4.89 -2.77
N ILE A 8 36.07 5.34 -1.78
CA ILE A 8 35.54 5.69 -0.45
C ILE A 8 34.44 6.77 -0.55
N PRO A 9 34.65 7.94 -1.18
CA PRO A 9 33.61 8.95 -1.25
C PRO A 9 32.40 8.49 -2.08
N ILE A 10 32.60 7.74 -3.17
CA ILE A 10 31.49 7.17 -3.95
C ILE A 10 30.65 6.23 -3.07
N ALA A 11 31.28 5.35 -2.29
CA ALA A 11 30.58 4.45 -1.39
C ALA A 11 29.78 5.21 -0.32
N ILE A 12 30.34 6.28 0.25
CA ILE A 12 29.63 7.13 1.23
C ILE A 12 28.41 7.81 0.60
N ILE A 13 28.53 8.31 -0.63
CA ILE A 13 27.41 8.92 -1.36
C ILE A 13 26.31 7.89 -1.61
N LEU A 14 26.67 6.71 -2.11
CA LEU A 14 25.71 5.64 -2.38
C LEU A 14 25.01 5.16 -1.09
N ALA A 15 25.76 5.00 0.00
CA ALA A 15 25.20 4.64 1.31
C ALA A 15 24.25 5.72 1.83
N SER A 16 24.61 7.00 1.69
CA SER A 16 23.76 8.12 2.08
C SER A 16 22.45 8.15 1.30
N ILE A 17 22.51 7.93 -0.02
CA ILE A 17 21.31 7.85 -0.89
C ILE A 17 20.43 6.67 -0.46
N ALA A 18 21.01 5.50 -0.20
CA ALA A 18 20.27 4.32 0.24
C ALA A 18 19.56 4.56 1.57
N ILE A 19 20.26 5.15 2.55
CA ILE A 19 19.70 5.49 3.86
C ILE A 19 18.57 6.51 3.70
N TRP A 20 18.77 7.55 2.90
CA TRP A 20 17.73 8.56 2.66
C TRP A 20 16.49 7.96 1.98
N GLY A 21 16.69 7.12 0.97
CA GLY A 21 15.60 6.40 0.29
C GLY A 21 14.85 5.44 1.23
N PHE A 22 15.56 4.77 2.14
CA PHE A 22 14.95 3.93 3.16
C PHE A 22 14.05 4.74 4.10
N PHE A 23 14.54 5.86 4.64
CA PHE A 23 13.73 6.72 5.50
C PHE A 23 12.52 7.32 4.78
N TRP A 24 12.69 7.71 3.52
CA TRP A 24 11.59 8.16 2.68
C TRP A 24 10.54 7.05 2.50
N SER A 25 10.95 5.83 2.16
CA SER A 25 10.04 4.69 2.01
C SER A 25 9.28 4.36 3.29
N VAL A 26 9.94 4.44 4.45
CA VAL A 26 9.31 4.21 5.76
C VAL A 26 8.27 5.30 6.05
N ASN A 27 8.59 6.57 5.79
CA ASN A 27 7.66 7.68 6.00
C ASN A 27 6.50 7.69 4.98
N SER A 28 6.71 7.16 3.78
CA SER A 28 5.68 7.06 2.74
C SER A 28 4.60 6.02 3.02
N GLY A 29 4.66 5.30 4.15
CA GLY A 29 3.58 4.40 4.58
C GLY A 29 3.41 3.15 3.71
N GLN A 30 4.36 2.83 2.80
CA GLN A 30 4.30 1.62 1.96
C GLN A 30 4.29 0.29 2.76
N LEU A 31 4.57 0.34 4.07
CA LEU A 31 4.46 -0.82 4.94
C LEU A 31 3.03 -1.07 5.43
N ASP A 32 2.14 -0.09 5.31
CA ASP A 32 0.73 -0.16 5.74
C ASP A 32 -0.14 -0.81 4.65
N ASP A 33 0.27 -0.70 3.37
CA ASP A 33 -0.45 -1.25 2.21
C ASP A 33 -0.24 -2.77 2.00
N LEU A 34 0.47 -3.44 2.91
CA LEU A 34 0.56 -4.91 2.94
C LEU A 34 -0.63 -5.58 3.64
N GLU A 35 -1.46 -4.81 4.34
CA GLU A 35 -2.62 -5.34 5.08
C GLU A 35 -3.85 -5.53 4.18
N SER A 36 -3.94 -4.79 3.07
CA SER A 36 -5.09 -4.81 2.15
C SER A 36 -5.21 -6.09 1.29
N PRO A 37 -4.12 -6.66 0.70
CA PRO A 37 -4.24 -7.81 -0.22
C PRO A 37 -4.61 -9.14 0.45
N ALA A 38 -4.45 -9.26 1.77
CA ALA A 38 -4.75 -10.49 2.50
C ALA A 38 -6.26 -10.72 2.68
N HIS A 39 -7.06 -9.65 2.62
CA HIS A 39 -8.51 -9.71 2.81
C HIS A 39 -9.30 -9.88 1.52
N SER A 40 -8.74 -9.62 0.34
CA SER A 40 -9.43 -9.86 -0.94
C SER A 40 -9.44 -11.35 -1.32
N ILE A 41 -8.33 -12.06 -1.10
CA ILE A 41 -8.18 -13.48 -1.49
C ILE A 41 -9.14 -14.44 -0.75
N LEU A 42 -9.61 -14.08 0.45
CA LEU A 42 -10.48 -14.96 1.24
C LEU A 42 -11.97 -14.65 1.09
N TYR A 43 -12.34 -13.48 0.55
CA TYR A 43 -13.73 -13.01 0.55
C TYR A 43 -14.28 -12.62 -0.84
N ASP A 44 -13.43 -12.44 -1.86
CA ASP A 44 -13.88 -12.05 -3.22
C ASP A 44 -14.55 -13.23 -3.99
N ASP A 45 -14.18 -14.48 -3.69
CA ASP A 45 -14.68 -15.65 -4.42
C ASP A 45 -16.04 -16.18 -3.89
N ASP A 46 -16.46 -15.74 -2.71
CA ASP A 46 -17.65 -16.28 -2.02
C ASP A 46 -18.90 -15.39 -2.15
N GLU A 47 -18.79 -14.15 -2.67
CA GLU A 47 -19.96 -13.25 -2.80
C GLU A 47 -21.07 -13.81 -3.70
N ASP A 48 -20.69 -14.56 -4.74
CA ASP A 48 -21.61 -15.20 -5.67
C ASP A 48 -22.23 -16.50 -5.11
N LEU A 49 -21.65 -17.05 -4.03
CA LEU A 49 -22.12 -18.28 -3.37
C LEU A 49 -23.10 -18.00 -2.23
N ILE A 50 -23.27 -16.74 -1.82
CA ILE A 50 -24.23 -16.35 -0.79
C ILE A 50 -25.65 -16.37 -1.41
N PRO A 51 -26.57 -17.22 -0.91
CA PRO A 51 -27.96 -17.23 -1.38
C PRO A 51 -28.61 -15.85 -1.21
N ASP A 52 -29.42 -15.42 -2.16
CA ASP A 52 -30.01 -14.06 -2.16
C ASP A 52 -30.89 -13.78 -0.92
N GLU A 53 -31.39 -14.82 -0.24
CA GLU A 53 -32.11 -14.71 1.03
C GLU A 53 -31.21 -14.35 2.23
N ALA A 54 -29.91 -14.67 2.17
CA ALA A 54 -28.93 -14.41 3.23
C ALA A 54 -28.18 -13.08 3.04
N LYS A 55 -28.29 -12.46 1.85
CA LYS A 55 -27.78 -11.11 1.60
C LYS A 55 -28.62 -10.12 2.42
N ILE A 56 -28.13 -9.75 3.61
CA ILE A 56 -28.72 -8.66 4.39
C ILE A 56 -28.70 -7.42 3.49
N HIS A 57 -29.89 -7.00 3.06
CA HIS A 57 -30.10 -5.86 2.17
C HIS A 57 -29.54 -4.61 2.85
N LYS A 58 -28.25 -4.33 2.65
CA LYS A 58 -27.65 -3.06 3.07
C LYS A 58 -28.35 -2.00 2.23
N PRO A 59 -29.15 -1.10 2.84
CA PRO A 59 -29.95 -0.16 2.07
C PRO A 59 -28.98 0.65 1.21
N ALA A 60 -29.22 0.60 -0.10
CA ALA A 60 -28.47 1.33 -1.08
C ALA A 60 -28.39 2.79 -0.64
N HIS A 61 -27.16 3.30 -0.68
CA HIS A 61 -26.83 4.71 -0.50
C HIS A 61 -27.90 5.60 -1.14
N THR A 62 -28.58 6.40 -0.32
CA THR A 62 -29.39 7.52 -0.76
C THR A 62 -28.52 8.43 -1.64
N PRO A 63 -28.88 8.72 -2.89
CA PRO A 63 -28.31 9.87 -3.57
C PRO A 63 -28.88 11.08 -2.86
N THR A 64 -28.07 11.76 -2.05
CA THR A 64 -28.38 13.08 -1.53
C THR A 64 -28.40 14.04 -2.74
N ASP A 65 -29.54 14.08 -3.43
CA ASP A 65 -29.83 15.14 -4.38
C ASP A 65 -30.17 16.43 -3.60
N LYS A 66 -29.66 17.55 -4.11
CA LYS A 66 -29.65 18.87 -3.46
C LYS A 66 -31.07 19.42 -3.28
N PRO A 67 -31.28 20.33 -2.30
CA PRO A 67 -32.58 20.94 -2.07
C PRO A 67 -32.91 21.94 -3.19
N GLN A 68 -34.13 21.85 -3.73
CA GLN A 68 -34.89 23.00 -4.24
C GLN A 68 -36.10 23.21 -3.35
#